data_AF-Q5JDM7-F1
#
_entry.id   AF-Q5JDM7-F1
#
_cell.length_a   1.000
_cell.length_b   1.000
_cell.length_c   1.000
_cell.angle_alpha   90.00
_cell.angle_beta   90.00
_cell.angle_gamma   90.00
#
_symmetry.space_group_name_H-M   'P 1'
#
loop_
_entity.id
_entity.type
_entity.pdbx_description
1 polymer ?
#
loop_
_entity_poly.entity_id
_entity_poly.type
_entity_poly.pdbx_seq_one_letter_code
_entity_poly.pdbx_strand_id
1 'polypeptide(L)'
;MNPGRGLERQKGTSSPDISLNEKWSQLQDAYAKWLSLRVSTEETKFRYISTLEKFFNTYAIKTYEDLQEILAETGYKRHITKALRSFAKFLRNRGIITRDQYLDLKEIIWVKPTHPRKVNVPDAQIREALKYYEQKDPILATIYKTLVFSGLRLKAVIELFNEFDPEKLILPREYPNIAKYPIHKQKGQKKAFYAYLPRDFALTELEQLPLDYEHVKNRLRVKLRSVRNTEKSVQFSAAAVREWFATFLARKGCPFEVINFIQGRAERGVLEKHYLNLEILADEWYSSVVDDLKLVLEGGWRSKRAKLGISLRGEEK
;
A
#
# COMPACT_ATOMS: atom_id res chain seq x y z
N MET A 1 22.45 9.61 -10.72
CA MET A 1 23.75 10.10 -10.23
C MET A 1 24.01 9.50 -8.86
N ASN A 2 25.08 8.74 -8.74
CA ASN A 2 25.54 8.13 -7.49
C ASN A 2 26.37 9.21 -6.76
N PRO A 3 25.98 9.71 -5.57
CA PRO A 3 26.76 10.75 -4.89
C PRO A 3 28.07 10.23 -4.28
N GLY A 4 28.32 8.91 -4.32
CA GLY A 4 29.57 8.30 -3.83
C GLY A 4 30.83 8.62 -4.65
N ARG A 5 30.85 9.72 -5.42
CA ARG A 5 32.03 10.12 -6.21
C ARG A 5 32.37 11.62 -6.15
N GLY A 6 31.93 12.32 -5.12
CA GLY A 6 32.32 13.71 -4.96
C GLY A 6 32.01 14.21 -3.57
N LEU A 7 32.89 13.92 -2.63
CA LEU A 7 33.18 14.69 -1.42
C LEU A 7 34.47 14.07 -0.85
N GLU A 8 35.62 14.49 -1.38
CA GLU A 8 36.87 14.41 -0.62
C GLU A 8 36.67 15.27 0.62
N ARG A 9 36.34 14.65 1.76
CA ARG A 9 36.48 15.31 3.05
C ARG A 9 37.97 15.55 3.26
N GLN A 10 38.34 16.81 3.50
CA GLN A 10 39.67 17.15 3.99
C GLN A 10 39.98 16.28 5.21
N LYS A 11 41.08 15.53 5.15
CA LYS A 11 41.67 14.82 6.30
C LYS A 11 42.03 15.85 7.36
N GLY A 12 41.13 16.10 8.31
CA GLY A 12 41.36 17.21 9.23
C GLY A 12 40.32 17.46 10.32
N THR A 13 39.70 16.41 10.88
CA THR A 13 39.13 16.42 12.24
C THR A 13 38.94 14.96 12.65
N SER A 14 39.51 14.53 13.78
CA SER A 14 39.28 13.19 14.32
C SER A 14 37.78 12.93 14.45
N SER A 15 37.25 11.97 13.69
CA SER A 15 35.86 11.52 13.87
C SER A 15 35.68 11.13 15.34
N PRO A 16 34.63 11.62 16.04
CA PRO A 16 34.40 11.25 17.42
C PRO A 16 34.27 9.72 17.51
N ASP A 17 35.03 9.14 18.43
CA ASP A 17 35.12 7.69 18.66
C ASP A 17 33.79 7.20 19.30
N ILE A 18 32.77 7.03 18.47
CA ILE A 18 31.47 6.49 18.88
C ILE A 18 31.30 5.11 18.26
N SER A 19 31.71 4.10 19.03
CA SER A 19 31.42 2.71 18.70
C SER A 19 29.91 2.45 18.73
N LEU A 20 29.28 2.40 17.55
CA LEU A 20 27.84 2.13 17.44
C LEU A 20 27.51 0.70 17.89
N ASN A 21 28.44 -0.24 17.75
CA ASN A 21 28.29 -1.60 18.27
C ASN A 21 28.19 -1.61 19.80
N GLU A 22 29.05 -0.88 20.50
CA GLU A 22 28.95 -0.76 21.97
C GLU A 22 27.64 -0.12 22.39
N LYS A 23 27.25 0.97 21.72
CA LYS A 23 25.95 1.61 22.00
C LYS A 23 24.79 0.66 21.76
N TRP A 24 24.82 -0.13 20.69
CA TRP A 24 23.79 -1.13 20.41
C TRP A 24 23.73 -2.20 21.50
N SER A 25 24.87 -2.82 21.82
CA SER A 25 24.97 -3.87 22.84
C SER A 25 24.41 -3.41 24.20
N GLN A 26 24.73 -2.18 24.61
CA GLN A 26 24.28 -1.62 25.89
C GLN A 26 22.82 -1.17 25.89
N LEU A 27 22.27 -0.75 24.74
CA LEU A 27 21.02 0.01 24.70
C LEU A 27 19.91 -0.63 23.88
N GLN A 28 20.11 -1.82 23.30
CA GLN A 28 19.10 -2.50 22.47
C GLN A 28 17.75 -2.66 23.18
N ASP A 29 17.73 -3.02 24.46
CA ASP A 29 16.49 -3.17 25.25
C ASP A 29 15.82 -1.83 25.52
N ALA A 30 16.61 -0.81 25.87
CA ALA A 30 16.13 0.56 26.07
C ALA A 30 15.58 1.15 24.78
N TYR A 31 16.19 0.82 23.64
CA TYR A 31 15.73 1.19 22.31
C TYR A 31 14.42 0.47 21.97
N ALA A 32 14.29 -0.83 22.23
CA ALA A 32 13.07 -1.59 22.00
C ALA A 32 11.89 -1.00 22.80
N LYS A 33 12.09 -0.67 24.08
CA LYS A 33 11.10 0.01 24.93
C LYS A 33 10.76 1.42 24.41
N TRP A 34 11.75 2.18 23.96
CA TRP A 34 11.51 3.51 23.38
C TRP A 34 10.75 3.45 22.04
N LEU A 35 11.04 2.44 21.23
CA LEU A 35 10.41 2.23 19.93
C LEU A 35 8.93 1.81 20.09
N SER A 36 8.63 1.00 21.12
CA SER A 36 7.27 0.51 21.38
C SER A 36 6.27 1.63 21.67
N LEU A 37 6.73 2.73 22.28
CA LEU A 37 5.92 3.93 22.57
C LEU A 37 5.67 4.81 21.34
N ARG A 38 6.42 4.63 20.25
CA ARG A 38 6.41 5.54 19.08
C ARG A 38 5.91 4.90 17.81
N VAL A 39 6.07 3.59 17.67
CA VAL A 39 5.66 2.83 16.51
C VAL A 39 4.40 2.07 16.88
N SER A 40 3.33 2.22 16.09
CA SER A 40 2.04 1.60 16.43
C SER A 40 1.95 0.12 16.04
N THR A 41 2.78 -0.36 15.11
CA THR A 41 2.68 -1.72 14.56
C THR A 41 3.84 -2.60 15.03
N GLU A 42 3.51 -3.78 15.60
CA GLU A 42 4.49 -4.76 16.05
C GLU A 42 5.43 -5.21 14.93
N GLU A 43 4.90 -5.42 13.72
CA GLU A 43 5.70 -5.78 12.54
C GLU A 43 6.82 -4.75 12.26
N THR A 44 6.51 -3.46 12.38
CA THR A 44 7.52 -2.41 12.14
C THR A 44 8.56 -2.38 13.25
N LYS A 45 8.14 -2.56 14.52
CA LYS A 45 9.05 -2.66 15.67
C LYS A 45 10.03 -3.82 15.49
N PHE A 46 9.49 -5.01 15.25
CA PHE A 46 10.26 -6.22 15.01
C PHE A 46 11.25 -6.05 13.85
N ARG A 47 10.80 -5.46 12.73
CA ARG A 47 11.66 -5.21 11.57
C ARG A 47 12.84 -4.30 11.91
N TYR A 48 12.64 -3.26 12.72
CA TYR A 48 13.73 -2.34 13.08
C TYR A 48 14.75 -3.03 13.98
N ILE A 49 14.27 -3.73 15.02
CA ILE A 49 15.12 -4.45 15.97
C ILE A 49 15.92 -5.54 15.25
N SER A 50 15.25 -6.45 14.55
CA SER A 50 15.90 -7.55 13.83
C SER A 50 16.85 -7.07 12.73
N THR A 51 16.59 -5.91 12.10
CA THR A 51 17.53 -5.31 11.14
C THR A 51 18.79 -4.81 11.83
N LEU A 52 18.67 -4.13 12.97
CA LEU A 52 19.82 -3.60 13.72
C LEU A 52 20.63 -4.72 14.35
N GLU A 53 19.97 -5.70 14.95
CA GLU A 53 20.62 -6.89 15.52
C GLU A 53 21.46 -7.61 14.47
N LYS A 54 20.87 -7.95 13.31
CA LYS A 54 21.61 -8.58 12.20
C LYS A 54 22.76 -7.70 11.72
N PHE A 55 22.54 -6.40 11.61
CA PHE A 55 23.56 -5.45 11.15
C PHE A 55 24.76 -5.40 12.11
N PHE A 56 24.53 -5.19 13.40
CA PHE A 56 25.61 -5.08 14.39
C PHE A 56 26.25 -6.43 14.77
N ASN A 57 25.57 -7.56 14.53
CA ASN A 57 26.19 -8.88 14.65
C ASN A 57 27.08 -9.23 13.46
N THR A 58 26.79 -8.69 12.27
CA THR A 58 27.57 -8.95 11.05
C THR A 58 28.78 -8.03 10.95
N TYR A 59 28.64 -6.78 11.42
CA TYR A 59 29.60 -5.72 11.15
C TYR A 59 30.08 -5.04 12.44
N ALA A 60 31.38 -4.78 12.52
CA ALA A 60 31.98 -3.99 13.58
C ALA A 60 32.11 -2.51 13.15
N ILE A 61 31.32 -1.65 13.76
CA ILE A 61 31.25 -0.20 13.52
C ILE A 61 31.82 0.54 14.73
N LYS A 62 33.12 0.84 14.68
CA LYS A 62 33.82 1.61 15.72
C LYS A 62 33.85 3.09 15.38
N THR A 63 33.95 3.42 14.09
CA THR A 63 34.09 4.78 13.59
C THR A 63 32.98 5.15 12.60
N TYR A 64 32.94 6.43 12.21
CA TYR A 64 32.04 6.91 11.16
C TYR A 64 32.49 6.43 9.77
N GLU A 65 33.78 6.25 9.58
CA GLU A 65 34.41 5.71 8.38
C GLU A 65 33.97 4.25 8.18
N ASP A 66 34.02 3.42 9.24
CA ASP A 66 33.51 2.03 9.19
C ASP A 66 32.05 2.00 8.74
N LEU A 67 31.22 2.86 9.34
CA LEU A 67 29.80 2.97 8.99
C LEU A 67 29.60 3.33 7.52
N GLN A 68 30.38 4.28 7.02
CA GLN A 68 30.28 4.74 5.63
C GLN A 68 30.68 3.63 4.65
N GLU A 69 31.79 2.92 4.90
CA GLU A 69 32.27 1.83 4.07
C GLU A 69 31.24 0.68 3.99
N ILE A 70 30.70 0.27 5.13
CA ILE A 70 29.73 -0.82 5.21
C ILE A 70 28.38 -0.42 4.61
N LEU A 71 27.96 0.84 4.74
CA LEU A 71 26.77 1.32 4.05
C LEU A 71 26.96 1.36 2.54
N ALA A 72 28.17 1.68 2.05
CA ALA A 72 28.50 1.60 0.64
C ALA A 72 28.49 0.14 0.14
N GLU A 73 29.11 -0.79 0.88
CA GLU A 73 29.13 -2.22 0.60
C GLU A 73 27.72 -2.82 0.55
N THR A 74 26.87 -2.50 1.53
CA THR A 74 25.48 -2.97 1.57
C THR A 74 24.58 -2.26 0.57
N GLY A 75 25.10 -1.26 -0.16
CA GLY A 75 24.39 -0.49 -1.16
C GLY A 75 23.28 0.38 -0.57
N TYR A 76 23.44 0.88 0.66
CA TYR A 76 22.48 1.74 1.36
C TYR A 76 21.06 1.15 1.37
N LYS A 77 20.94 -0.15 1.66
CA LYS A 77 19.64 -0.84 1.74
C LYS A 77 18.68 -0.08 2.65
N ARG A 78 17.47 0.18 2.15
CA ARG A 78 16.47 1.06 2.78
C ARG A 78 16.10 0.64 4.21
N HIS A 79 16.01 -0.65 4.47
CA HIS A 79 15.64 -1.15 5.80
C HIS A 79 16.75 -0.89 6.83
N ILE A 80 18.01 -1.10 6.44
CA ILE A 80 19.20 -0.80 7.25
C ILE A 80 19.25 0.69 7.57
N THR A 81 19.23 1.54 6.54
CA THR A 81 19.35 3.00 6.71
C THR A 81 18.20 3.60 7.53
N LYS A 82 16.97 3.10 7.38
CA LYS A 82 15.85 3.51 8.23
C LYS A 82 16.01 3.10 9.69
N ALA A 83 16.41 1.86 9.94
CA ALA A 83 16.58 1.35 11.30
C ALA A 83 17.73 2.09 12.00
N LEU A 84 18.86 2.31 11.32
CA LEU A 84 20.00 3.08 11.85
C LEU A 84 19.63 4.53 12.14
N ARG A 85 18.89 5.22 11.25
CA ARG A 85 18.41 6.58 11.53
C ARG A 85 17.46 6.65 12.73
N SER A 86 16.64 5.61 12.93
CA SER A 86 15.77 5.49 14.09
C SER A 86 16.59 5.34 15.37
N PHE A 87 17.61 4.49 15.34
CA PHE A 87 18.54 4.31 16.46
C PHE A 87 19.32 5.59 16.78
N ALA A 88 19.90 6.26 15.77
CA ALA A 88 20.57 7.56 15.96
C ALA A 88 19.63 8.61 16.57
N LYS A 89 18.35 8.63 16.18
CA LYS A 89 17.34 9.52 16.77
C LYS A 89 17.08 9.17 18.24
N PHE A 90 17.05 7.88 18.58
CA PHE A 90 16.94 7.42 19.96
C PHE A 90 18.14 7.90 20.80
N LEU A 91 19.37 7.69 20.31
CA LEU A 91 20.59 8.12 21.01
C LEU A 91 20.56 9.62 21.29
N ARG A 92 20.20 10.42 20.28
CA ARG A 92 20.05 11.88 20.42
C ARG A 92 18.99 12.24 21.47
N ASN A 93 17.81 11.61 21.41
CA ASN A 93 16.71 11.91 22.32
C ASN A 93 17.02 11.52 23.78
N ARG A 94 17.96 10.61 23.99
CA ARG A 94 18.45 10.21 25.32
C ARG A 94 19.66 11.03 25.77
N GLY A 95 20.14 11.98 24.97
CA GLY A 95 21.33 12.77 25.27
C GLY A 95 22.64 11.99 25.17
N ILE A 96 22.64 10.81 24.55
CA ILE A 96 23.80 9.92 24.44
C ILE A 96 24.77 10.41 23.36
N ILE A 97 24.24 11.10 22.36
CA ILE A 97 25.01 11.78 21.31
C ILE A 97 24.55 13.23 21.20
N THR A 98 25.46 14.10 20.76
CA THR A 98 25.20 15.52 20.54
C THR A 98 24.31 15.73 19.31
N ARG A 99 23.87 16.99 19.12
CA ARG A 99 23.15 17.38 17.91
C ARG A 99 24.02 17.20 16.66
N ASP A 100 25.28 17.56 16.73
CA ASP A 100 26.19 17.53 15.58
C ASP A 100 26.51 16.08 15.18
N GLN A 101 26.83 15.23 16.15
CA GLN A 101 26.98 13.78 15.94
C GLN A 101 25.74 13.16 15.29
N TYR A 102 24.54 13.59 15.69
CA TYR A 102 23.31 13.13 15.06
C TYR A 102 23.14 13.62 13.61
N LEU A 103 23.60 14.84 13.30
CA LEU A 103 23.57 15.38 11.94
C LEU A 103 24.59 14.67 11.03
N ASP A 104 25.80 14.43 11.54
CA ASP A 104 26.84 13.65 10.86
C ASP A 104 26.35 12.24 10.52
N LEU A 105 25.80 11.53 11.52
CA LEU A 105 25.20 10.21 11.30
C LEU A 105 24.06 10.27 10.26
N LYS A 106 23.26 11.33 10.24
CA LYS A 106 22.20 11.46 9.23
C LYS A 106 22.74 11.66 7.81
N GLU A 107 23.84 12.39 7.68
CA GLU A 107 24.53 12.60 6.41
C GLU A 107 25.11 11.28 5.90
N ILE A 108 25.85 10.57 6.75
CA ILE A 108 26.44 9.25 6.46
C ILE A 108 25.35 8.22 6.13
N ILE A 109 24.30 8.13 6.95
CA ILE A 109 23.18 7.19 6.76
C ILE A 109 22.22 7.75 5.70
N TRP A 110 22.66 7.83 4.45
CA TRP A 110 21.84 8.32 3.35
C TRP A 110 20.68 7.37 3.04
N VAL A 111 19.47 7.92 2.90
CA VAL A 111 18.26 7.15 2.52
C VAL A 111 17.95 7.40 1.05
N LYS A 112 18.14 6.37 0.23
CA LYS A 112 17.80 6.38 -1.19
C LYS A 112 16.35 6.86 -1.40
N PRO A 113 16.10 7.88 -2.24
CA PRO A 113 14.75 8.28 -2.59
C PRO A 113 14.06 7.14 -3.33
N THR A 114 12.80 6.88 -2.97
CA THR A 114 11.97 5.89 -3.66
C THR A 114 11.10 6.60 -4.67
N HIS A 115 11.34 6.33 -5.95
CA HIS A 115 10.41 6.76 -7.00
C HIS A 115 9.18 5.85 -6.97
N PRO A 116 7.96 6.40 -7.12
CA PRO A 116 6.78 5.60 -7.38
C PRO A 116 7.02 4.76 -8.63
N ARG A 117 6.77 3.44 -8.55
CA ARG A 117 6.68 2.63 -9.76
C ARG A 117 5.39 3.03 -10.46
N LYS A 118 5.46 3.35 -11.76
CA LYS A 118 4.27 3.51 -12.59
C LYS A 118 3.79 2.11 -12.99
N VAL A 119 2.61 1.71 -12.52
CA VAL A 119 1.99 0.45 -12.94
C VAL A 119 0.72 0.79 -13.73
N ASN A 120 0.83 0.76 -15.06
CA ASN A 120 -0.33 0.94 -15.93
C ASN A 120 -0.94 -0.44 -16.24
N VAL A 121 -2.06 -0.77 -15.60
CA VAL A 121 -2.81 -1.99 -15.87
C VAL A 121 -3.98 -1.64 -16.79
N PRO A 122 -4.15 -2.28 -17.97
CA PRO A 122 -5.32 -2.09 -18.82
C PRO A 122 -6.51 -2.95 -18.35
N ASP A 123 -7.72 -2.55 -18.70
CA ASP A 123 -8.98 -3.24 -18.37
C ASP A 123 -8.99 -4.72 -18.82
N ALA A 124 -8.37 -5.02 -19.97
CA ALA A 124 -8.24 -6.38 -20.46
C ALA A 124 -7.50 -7.30 -19.46
N GLN A 125 -6.46 -6.80 -18.81
CA GLN A 125 -5.71 -7.56 -17.80
C GLN A 125 -6.51 -7.71 -16.50
N ILE A 126 -7.32 -6.72 -16.13
CA ILE A 126 -8.23 -6.83 -14.99
C ILE A 126 -9.25 -7.96 -15.23
N ARG A 127 -9.73 -8.11 -16.46
CA ARG A 127 -10.65 -9.20 -16.83
C ARG A 127 -9.96 -10.56 -16.90
N GLU A 128 -8.80 -10.64 -17.53
CA GLU A 128 -8.03 -11.89 -17.63
C GLU A 128 -7.65 -12.42 -16.25
N ALA A 129 -7.29 -11.53 -15.32
CA ALA A 129 -7.01 -11.92 -13.95
C ALA A 129 -8.25 -12.46 -13.24
N LEU A 130 -9.43 -11.84 -13.41
CA LEU A 130 -10.67 -12.39 -12.85
C LEU A 130 -10.93 -13.82 -13.38
N LYS A 131 -10.86 -14.03 -14.69
CA LYS A 131 -11.05 -15.36 -15.31
C LYS A 131 -10.10 -16.40 -14.73
N TYR A 132 -8.84 -16.02 -14.52
CA TYR A 132 -7.85 -16.90 -13.89
C TYR A 132 -8.27 -17.30 -12.47
N TYR A 133 -8.73 -16.35 -11.65
CA TYR A 133 -9.15 -16.66 -10.29
C TYR A 133 -10.44 -17.48 -10.24
N GLU A 134 -11.41 -17.18 -11.11
CA GLU A 134 -12.66 -17.97 -11.22
C GLU A 134 -12.38 -19.45 -11.53
N GLN A 135 -11.38 -19.74 -12.36
CA GLN A 135 -10.97 -21.11 -12.68
C GLN A 135 -10.17 -21.79 -11.56
N LYS A 136 -9.51 -21.00 -10.70
CA LYS A 136 -8.55 -21.52 -9.73
C LYS A 136 -9.17 -21.72 -8.34
N ASP A 137 -9.90 -20.72 -7.87
CA ASP A 137 -10.43 -20.66 -6.52
C ASP A 137 -11.52 -19.57 -6.45
N PRO A 138 -12.81 -19.95 -6.29
CA PRO A 138 -13.91 -19.01 -6.17
C PRO A 138 -13.70 -17.95 -5.07
N ILE A 139 -13.09 -18.32 -3.93
CA ILE A 139 -12.81 -17.38 -2.84
C ILE A 139 -11.81 -16.32 -3.30
N LEU A 140 -10.76 -16.71 -4.03
CA LEU A 140 -9.81 -15.74 -4.59
C LEU A 140 -10.48 -14.84 -5.65
N ALA A 141 -11.43 -15.37 -6.42
CA ALA A 141 -12.20 -14.58 -7.37
C ALA A 141 -13.06 -13.52 -6.67
N THR A 142 -13.73 -13.89 -5.57
CA THR A 142 -14.51 -12.93 -4.75
C THR A 142 -13.60 -11.87 -4.13
N ILE A 143 -12.47 -12.26 -3.52
CA ILE A 143 -11.49 -11.31 -2.98
C ILE A 143 -10.97 -10.35 -4.06
N TYR A 144 -10.71 -10.89 -5.26
CA TYR A 144 -10.29 -10.11 -6.41
C TYR A 144 -11.36 -9.10 -6.85
N LYS A 145 -12.62 -9.53 -7.00
CA LYS A 145 -13.76 -8.66 -7.32
C LYS A 145 -13.87 -7.55 -6.29
N THR A 146 -13.78 -7.87 -4.99
CA THR A 146 -13.80 -6.88 -3.91
C THR A 146 -12.67 -5.84 -4.06
N LEU A 147 -11.46 -6.24 -4.43
CA LEU A 147 -10.36 -5.31 -4.71
C LEU A 147 -10.65 -4.39 -5.90
N VAL A 148 -11.19 -4.95 -6.99
CA VAL A 148 -11.54 -4.20 -8.20
C VAL A 148 -12.66 -3.21 -7.93
N PHE A 149 -13.69 -3.63 -7.22
CA PHE A 149 -14.86 -2.81 -6.94
C PHE A 149 -14.58 -1.71 -5.92
N SER A 150 -13.80 -1.99 -4.87
CA SER A 150 -13.60 -1.02 -3.78
C SER A 150 -12.34 -0.17 -3.92
N GLY A 151 -11.36 -0.61 -4.71
CA GLY A 151 -10.04 0.03 -4.78
C GLY A 151 -9.28 0.02 -3.44
N LEU A 152 -9.68 -0.80 -2.48
CA LEU A 152 -9.07 -0.87 -1.15
C LEU A 152 -7.68 -1.52 -1.18
N ARG A 153 -6.93 -1.36 -0.07
CA ARG A 153 -5.71 -2.15 0.13
C ARG A 153 -6.10 -3.58 0.45
N LEU A 154 -5.30 -4.56 0.03
CA LEU A 154 -5.53 -5.97 0.35
C LEU A 154 -5.78 -6.19 1.84
N LYS A 155 -5.00 -5.55 2.72
CA LYS A 155 -5.19 -5.72 4.16
C LYS A 155 -6.61 -5.30 4.63
N ALA A 156 -7.14 -4.20 4.10
CA ALA A 156 -8.49 -3.74 4.40
C ALA A 156 -9.56 -4.68 3.82
N VAL A 157 -9.32 -5.26 2.64
CA VAL A 157 -10.21 -6.29 2.07
C VAL A 157 -10.20 -7.56 2.93
N ILE A 158 -9.02 -8.01 3.40
CA ILE A 158 -8.93 -9.16 4.30
C ILE A 158 -9.63 -8.89 5.64
N GLU A 159 -9.47 -7.68 6.19
CA GLU A 159 -10.22 -7.24 7.39
C GLU A 159 -11.74 -7.26 7.14
N LEU A 160 -12.20 -6.77 5.98
CA LEU A 160 -13.61 -6.85 5.59
C LEU A 160 -14.15 -8.27 5.61
N PHE A 161 -13.48 -9.24 4.95
CA PHE A 161 -13.93 -10.64 4.94
C PHE A 161 -13.87 -11.29 6.34
N ASN A 162 -12.84 -11.01 7.13
CA ASN A 162 -12.70 -11.58 8.47
C ASN A 162 -13.79 -11.08 9.44
N GLU A 163 -14.23 -9.83 9.29
CA GLU A 163 -15.17 -9.17 10.19
C GLU A 163 -16.55 -8.95 9.56
N PHE A 164 -16.82 -9.55 8.38
CA PHE A 164 -18.03 -9.29 7.62
C PHE A 164 -19.28 -9.68 8.42
N ASP A 165 -20.23 -8.77 8.41
CA ASP A 165 -21.52 -8.90 9.09
C ASP A 165 -22.57 -8.21 8.22
N PRO A 166 -23.49 -8.97 7.58
CA PRO A 166 -24.50 -8.41 6.69
C PRO A 166 -25.31 -7.26 7.31
N GLU A 167 -25.54 -7.29 8.63
CA GLU A 167 -26.29 -6.24 9.36
C GLU A 167 -25.57 -4.89 9.39
N LYS A 168 -24.26 -4.88 9.12
CA LYS A 168 -23.45 -3.65 9.03
C LYS A 168 -23.39 -3.07 7.62
N LEU A 169 -23.97 -3.74 6.61
CA LEU A 169 -24.08 -3.19 5.27
C LEU A 169 -25.01 -1.97 5.27
N ILE A 170 -24.50 -0.86 4.77
CA ILE A 170 -25.29 0.35 4.56
C ILE A 170 -25.72 0.35 3.08
N LEU A 171 -27.03 0.48 2.87
CA LEU A 171 -27.65 0.54 1.55
C LEU A 171 -28.23 1.95 1.35
N PRO A 172 -27.48 2.89 0.75
CA PRO A 172 -27.95 4.26 0.55
C PRO A 172 -29.24 4.27 -0.28
N ARG A 173 -30.30 4.90 0.25
CA ARG A 173 -31.61 4.93 -0.43
C ARG A 173 -31.57 5.71 -1.75
N GLU A 174 -30.78 6.78 -1.79
CA GLU A 174 -30.62 7.65 -2.96
C GLU A 174 -29.79 6.99 -4.09
N TYR A 175 -28.97 6.00 -3.74
CA TYR A 175 -28.07 5.32 -4.67
C TYR A 175 -28.26 3.79 -4.61
N PRO A 176 -29.33 3.27 -5.22
CA PRO A 176 -29.76 1.89 -5.02
C PRO A 176 -28.86 0.84 -5.68
N ASN A 177 -27.90 1.23 -6.51
CA ASN A 177 -26.95 0.34 -7.18
C ASN A 177 -25.66 0.10 -6.37
N ILE A 178 -25.48 0.77 -5.22
CA ILE A 178 -24.29 0.64 -4.38
C ILE A 178 -24.62 0.13 -2.97
N ALA A 179 -23.62 -0.44 -2.33
CA ALA A 179 -23.58 -0.73 -0.91
C ALA A 179 -22.26 -0.21 -0.34
N LYS A 180 -22.27 0.14 0.95
CA LYS A 180 -21.04 0.52 1.67
C LYS A 180 -20.91 -0.20 3.00
N TYR A 181 -19.71 -0.68 3.30
CA TYR A 181 -19.40 -1.39 4.54
C TYR A 181 -18.36 -0.64 5.37
N PRO A 182 -18.57 -0.38 6.67
CA PRO A 182 -17.59 0.32 7.50
C PRO A 182 -16.35 -0.56 7.76
N ILE A 183 -15.18 -0.12 7.27
CA ILE A 183 -13.88 -0.71 7.55
C ILE A 183 -13.18 0.17 8.59
N HIS A 184 -12.82 -0.43 9.71
CA HIS A 184 -12.22 0.15 10.92
C HIS A 184 -13.20 0.61 12.01
N LYS A 185 -12.99 0.06 13.21
CA LYS A 185 -13.49 0.61 14.48
C LYS A 185 -12.80 1.93 14.78
N GLN A 186 -13.57 2.91 15.25
CA GLN A 186 -13.09 4.19 15.77
C GLN A 186 -11.97 3.97 16.80
N LYS A 187 -10.69 4.10 16.41
CA LYS A 187 -9.58 4.25 17.34
C LYS A 187 -9.08 5.70 17.27
N GLY A 188 -9.56 6.52 18.19
CA GLY A 188 -9.26 7.94 18.30
C GLY A 188 -10.06 8.82 17.33
N GLN A 189 -9.51 9.98 16.94
CA GLN A 189 -10.17 10.99 16.09
C GLN A 189 -10.35 10.59 14.61
N LYS A 190 -10.01 9.36 14.21
CA LYS A 190 -10.10 8.93 12.81
C LYS A 190 -11.50 8.39 12.51
N LYS A 191 -12.25 9.13 11.69
CA LYS A 191 -13.59 8.78 11.20
C LYS A 191 -13.56 7.54 10.28
N ALA A 192 -14.69 6.87 10.17
CA ALA A 192 -14.86 5.59 9.49
C ALA A 192 -14.46 5.65 8.01
N PHE A 193 -13.80 4.60 7.53
CA PHE A 193 -13.58 4.38 6.10
C PHE A 193 -14.62 3.37 5.59
N TYR A 194 -15.13 3.54 4.38
CA TYR A 194 -16.11 2.62 3.80
C TYR A 194 -15.50 1.76 2.69
N ALA A 195 -15.93 0.51 2.61
CA ALA A 195 -15.80 -0.34 1.43
C ALA A 195 -16.98 -0.06 0.51
N TYR A 196 -16.76 0.69 -0.57
CA TYR A 196 -17.75 0.89 -1.61
C TYR A 196 -17.80 -0.32 -2.54
N LEU A 197 -19.00 -0.84 -2.78
CA LEU A 197 -19.23 -2.07 -3.55
C LEU A 197 -20.53 -1.97 -4.36
N PRO A 198 -20.66 -2.71 -5.46
CA PRO A 198 -21.95 -2.93 -6.08
C PRO A 198 -22.91 -3.62 -5.12
N ARG A 199 -24.16 -3.16 -5.08
CA ARG A 199 -25.15 -3.64 -4.11
C ARG A 199 -25.44 -5.13 -4.24
N ASP A 200 -25.69 -5.59 -5.46
CA ASP A 200 -25.91 -7.00 -5.78
C ASP A 200 -24.73 -7.85 -5.32
N PHE A 201 -23.51 -7.49 -5.71
CA PHE A 201 -22.29 -8.19 -5.29
C PHE A 201 -22.16 -8.27 -3.76
N ALA A 202 -22.37 -7.15 -3.07
CA ALA A 202 -22.26 -7.10 -1.61
C ALA A 202 -23.30 -7.97 -0.89
N LEU A 203 -24.48 -8.15 -1.47
CA LEU A 203 -25.56 -8.95 -0.89
C LEU A 203 -25.47 -10.44 -1.25
N THR A 204 -24.86 -10.80 -2.38
CA THR A 204 -24.87 -12.18 -2.88
C THR A 204 -23.54 -12.91 -2.80
N GLU A 205 -22.41 -12.20 -2.84
CA GLU A 205 -21.07 -12.83 -2.92
C GLU A 205 -20.20 -12.57 -1.69
N LEU A 206 -20.53 -11.59 -0.84
CA LEU A 206 -19.76 -11.36 0.39
C LEU A 206 -20.26 -12.24 1.53
N GLU A 207 -19.30 -12.86 2.22
CA GLU A 207 -19.53 -13.66 3.42
C GLU A 207 -18.34 -13.53 4.37
N GLN A 208 -18.54 -13.92 5.64
CA GLN A 208 -17.46 -13.93 6.61
C GLN A 208 -16.53 -15.12 6.35
N LEU A 209 -15.25 -14.85 6.10
CA LEU A 209 -14.24 -15.87 5.84
C LEU A 209 -12.99 -15.63 6.69
N PRO A 210 -12.48 -16.64 7.43
CA PRO A 210 -11.23 -16.54 8.17
C PRO A 210 -10.05 -16.60 7.20
N LEU A 211 -9.57 -15.43 6.77
CA LEU A 211 -8.51 -15.27 5.81
C LEU A 211 -7.20 -14.82 6.47
N ASP A 212 -6.12 -15.56 6.20
CA ASP A 212 -4.76 -15.12 6.49
C ASP A 212 -4.22 -14.19 5.40
N TYR A 213 -3.67 -13.04 5.82
CA TYR A 213 -3.19 -12.00 4.90
C TYR A 213 -2.03 -12.49 4.01
N GLU A 214 -1.04 -13.18 4.58
CA GLU A 214 0.15 -13.59 3.82
C GLU A 214 -0.19 -14.72 2.85
N HIS A 215 -1.04 -15.66 3.25
CA HIS A 215 -1.57 -16.72 2.39
C HIS A 215 -2.28 -16.13 1.16
N VAL A 216 -3.26 -15.23 1.37
CA VAL A 216 -4.00 -14.62 0.25
C VAL A 216 -3.08 -13.75 -0.60
N LYS A 217 -2.22 -12.93 0.00
CA LYS A 217 -1.26 -12.08 -0.73
C LYS A 217 -0.34 -12.89 -1.64
N ASN A 218 0.08 -14.07 -1.22
CA ASN A 218 0.92 -14.95 -2.03
C ASN A 218 0.13 -15.58 -3.18
N ARG A 219 -1.12 -16.02 -2.94
CA ARG A 219 -1.97 -16.63 -3.97
C ARG A 219 -2.51 -15.63 -4.99
N LEU A 220 -2.68 -14.36 -4.60
CA LEU A 220 -3.03 -13.26 -5.50
C LEU A 220 -1.85 -12.76 -6.35
N ARG A 221 -0.60 -13.16 -6.09
CA ARG A 221 0.53 -12.78 -6.95
C ARG A 221 0.59 -13.71 -8.14
N VAL A 222 0.02 -13.28 -9.25
CA VAL A 222 0.02 -14.05 -10.50
C VAL A 222 0.80 -13.30 -11.56
N LYS A 223 1.68 -14.01 -12.26
CA LYS A 223 2.27 -13.49 -13.51
C LYS A 223 1.38 -14.00 -14.64
N LEU A 224 0.50 -13.14 -15.13
CA LEU A 224 -0.22 -13.42 -16.37
C LEU A 224 0.76 -13.13 -17.50
N ARG A 225 1.13 -14.17 -18.27
CA ARG A 225 1.76 -13.95 -19.58
C ARG A 225 0.67 -13.38 -20.46
N SER A 226 0.90 -12.22 -21.09
CA SER A 226 -0.08 -11.63 -22.01
C SER A 226 -0.49 -12.69 -23.03
N VAL A 227 -1.78 -12.93 -23.19
CA VAL A 227 -2.28 -13.67 -24.35
C VAL A 227 -1.90 -12.83 -25.58
N ARG A 228 -1.03 -13.42 -26.44
CA ARG A 228 -0.42 -12.88 -27.67
C ARG A 228 0.78 -11.92 -27.49
N ASN A 229 1.97 -12.43 -27.83
CA ASN A 229 3.14 -11.73 -28.39
C ASN A 229 3.50 -10.33 -27.85
N THR A 230 3.46 -10.11 -26.53
CA THR A 230 4.22 -9.01 -25.91
C THR A 230 5.03 -9.57 -24.75
N GLU A 231 6.34 -9.32 -24.72
CA GLU A 231 7.31 -9.92 -23.78
C GLU A 231 7.13 -9.50 -22.30
N LYS A 232 6.04 -8.82 -21.95
CA LYS A 232 5.82 -8.29 -20.61
C LYS A 232 4.72 -9.07 -19.90
N SER A 233 5.14 -10.05 -19.09
CA SER A 233 4.28 -10.58 -18.03
C SER A 233 3.93 -9.44 -17.08
N VAL A 234 2.64 -9.09 -16.94
CA VAL A 234 2.25 -8.18 -15.86
C VAL A 234 2.13 -9.01 -14.58
N GLN A 235 2.92 -8.63 -13.58
CA GLN A 235 2.78 -9.16 -12.24
C GLN A 235 1.53 -8.52 -11.64
N PHE A 236 0.44 -9.29 -11.60
CA PHE A 236 -0.77 -8.88 -10.93
C PHE A 236 -0.53 -8.76 -9.42
N SER A 237 -0.96 -7.64 -8.85
CA SER A 237 -0.92 -7.41 -7.40
C SER A 237 -2.06 -6.49 -6.97
N ALA A 238 -2.52 -6.62 -5.72
CA ALA A 238 -3.55 -5.74 -5.18
C ALA A 238 -3.18 -4.23 -5.24
N ALA A 239 -1.88 -3.90 -5.20
CA ALA A 239 -1.42 -2.53 -5.38
C ALA A 239 -1.67 -2.02 -6.81
N ALA A 240 -1.51 -2.90 -7.81
CA ALA A 240 -1.75 -2.58 -9.21
C ALA A 240 -3.26 -2.38 -9.49
N VAL A 241 -4.14 -3.20 -8.92
CA VAL A 241 -5.60 -3.00 -9.00
C VAL A 241 -6.00 -1.66 -8.41
N ARG A 242 -5.44 -1.33 -7.25
CA ARG A 242 -5.73 -0.05 -6.59
C ARG A 242 -5.25 1.15 -7.41
N GLU A 243 -4.12 1.05 -8.11
CA GLU A 243 -3.66 2.10 -9.04
C GLU A 243 -4.56 2.19 -10.27
N TRP A 244 -4.97 1.05 -10.82
CA TRP A 244 -5.96 0.96 -11.91
C TRP A 244 -7.29 1.61 -11.52
N PHE A 245 -7.86 1.27 -10.37
CA PHE A 245 -9.12 1.82 -9.89
C PHE A 245 -9.08 3.35 -9.77
N ALA A 246 -8.00 3.89 -9.19
CA ALA A 246 -7.82 5.34 -9.10
C ALA A 246 -7.73 5.98 -10.49
N THR A 247 -7.02 5.34 -11.43
CA THR A 247 -6.91 5.80 -12.81
C THR A 247 -8.26 5.72 -13.55
N PHE A 248 -9.04 4.67 -13.30
CA PHE A 248 -10.37 4.47 -13.85
C PHE A 248 -11.32 5.60 -13.41
N LEU A 249 -11.39 5.90 -12.11
CA LEU A 249 -12.20 7.00 -11.59
C LEU A 249 -11.74 8.36 -12.11
N ALA A 250 -10.42 8.60 -12.14
CA ALA A 250 -9.88 9.87 -12.65
C ALA A 250 -10.23 10.09 -14.13
N ARG A 251 -10.22 9.04 -14.95
CA ARG A 251 -10.66 9.10 -16.36
C ARG A 251 -12.15 9.41 -16.51
N LYS A 252 -12.95 9.09 -15.50
CA LYS A 252 -14.39 9.42 -15.42
C LYS A 252 -14.63 10.84 -14.87
N GLY A 253 -13.57 11.59 -14.55
CA GLY A 253 -13.66 12.96 -14.05
C GLY A 253 -13.85 13.06 -12.53
N CYS A 254 -13.76 11.95 -11.80
CA CYS A 254 -13.92 11.96 -10.34
C CYS A 254 -12.79 12.77 -9.67
N PRO A 255 -13.10 13.72 -8.77
CA PRO A 255 -12.09 14.51 -8.06
C PRO A 255 -11.15 13.63 -7.23
N PHE A 256 -9.86 14.01 -7.18
CA PHE A 256 -8.84 13.18 -6.51
C PHE A 256 -9.09 12.99 -5.02
N GLU A 257 -9.68 13.98 -4.35
CA GLU A 257 -10.11 13.94 -2.96
C GLU A 257 -11.17 12.85 -2.73
N VAL A 258 -12.15 12.72 -3.63
CA VAL A 258 -13.18 11.67 -3.58
C VAL A 258 -12.56 10.30 -3.86
N ILE A 259 -11.66 10.19 -4.86
CA ILE A 259 -10.91 8.95 -5.13
C ILE A 259 -10.10 8.53 -3.91
N ASN A 260 -9.41 9.48 -3.26
CA ASN A 260 -8.62 9.22 -2.06
C ASN A 260 -9.51 8.75 -0.90
N PHE A 261 -10.69 9.36 -0.74
CA PHE A 261 -11.69 8.98 0.27
C PHE A 261 -12.21 7.55 0.04
N ILE A 262 -12.72 7.23 -1.16
CA ILE A 262 -13.21 5.89 -1.53
C ILE A 262 -12.12 4.84 -1.27
N GLN A 263 -10.86 5.14 -1.60
CA GLN A 263 -9.75 4.23 -1.39
C GLN A 263 -9.26 4.14 0.06
N GLY A 264 -9.81 4.91 1.00
CA GLY A 264 -9.31 4.98 2.38
C GLY A 264 -7.85 5.46 2.47
N ARG A 265 -7.52 6.52 1.74
CA ARG A 265 -6.25 7.24 1.89
C ARG A 265 -6.45 8.35 2.92
N ALA A 266 -5.43 8.56 3.75
CA ALA A 266 -5.45 9.68 4.69
C ALA A 266 -5.45 11.00 3.91
N GLU A 267 -6.33 11.89 4.33
CA GLU A 267 -6.42 13.29 3.90
C GLU A 267 -5.06 13.98 4.05
N ARG A 268 -4.65 14.71 3.01
CA ARG A 268 -3.40 15.47 2.93
C ARG A 268 -3.60 16.96 3.18
N GLY A 269 -4.84 17.48 3.20
CA GLY A 269 -5.16 18.90 3.25
C GLY A 269 -6.12 19.32 4.38
N VAL A 270 -6.07 20.60 4.75
CA VAL A 270 -6.94 21.20 5.80
C VAL A 270 -8.38 21.39 5.32
N LEU A 271 -8.60 21.56 4.00
CA LEU A 271 -9.92 21.73 3.38
C LEU A 271 -10.73 20.41 3.33
N GLU A 272 -10.07 19.26 3.44
CA GLU A 272 -10.70 17.93 3.38
C GLU A 272 -11.51 17.61 4.67
N LYS A 273 -11.44 18.48 5.69
CA LYS A 273 -12.10 18.31 7.00
C LYS A 273 -13.63 18.34 6.99
N HIS A 274 -14.28 18.65 5.86
CA HIS A 274 -15.73 18.54 5.70
C HIS A 274 -16.15 17.13 5.23
N TYR A 275 -15.77 16.11 6.02
CA TYR A 275 -16.01 14.69 5.76
C TYR A 275 -17.46 14.32 5.35
N LEU A 276 -18.47 14.99 5.91
CA LEU A 276 -19.88 14.75 5.53
C LEU A 276 -20.11 15.01 4.04
N ASN A 277 -19.45 16.05 3.50
CA ASN A 277 -19.54 16.35 2.07
C ASN A 277 -18.78 15.30 1.24
N LEU A 278 -17.65 14.80 1.72
CA LEU A 278 -16.86 13.78 1.00
C LEU A 278 -17.59 12.43 0.93
N GLU A 279 -18.30 12.04 1.98
CA GLU A 279 -19.10 10.81 1.96
C GLU A 279 -20.26 10.90 0.97
N ILE A 280 -21.01 12.01 0.99
CA ILE A 280 -22.10 12.26 0.02
C ILE A 280 -21.55 12.24 -1.41
N LEU A 281 -20.46 12.97 -1.66
CA LEU A 281 -19.80 12.98 -2.97
C LEU A 281 -19.29 11.58 -3.36
N ALA A 282 -18.78 10.80 -2.41
CA ALA A 282 -18.31 9.45 -2.69
C ALA A 282 -19.47 8.50 -3.04
N ASP A 283 -20.60 8.59 -2.34
CA ASP A 283 -21.82 7.85 -2.67
C ASP A 283 -22.29 8.20 -4.08
N GLU A 284 -22.38 9.49 -4.41
CA GLU A 284 -22.77 10.00 -5.74
C GLU A 284 -21.82 9.51 -6.86
N TRP A 285 -20.52 9.79 -6.71
CA TRP A 285 -19.51 9.44 -7.70
C TRP A 285 -19.41 7.93 -7.88
N TYR A 286 -19.42 7.16 -6.80
CA TYR A 286 -19.34 5.71 -6.90
C TYR A 286 -20.59 5.12 -7.57
N SER A 287 -21.78 5.64 -7.24
CA SER A 287 -23.04 5.25 -7.90
C SER A 287 -23.00 5.51 -9.41
N SER A 288 -22.42 6.63 -9.84
CA SER A 288 -22.34 6.98 -11.27
C SER A 288 -21.41 6.06 -12.09
N VAL A 289 -20.48 5.36 -11.46
CA VAL A 289 -19.43 4.57 -12.15
C VAL A 289 -19.45 3.07 -11.86
N VAL A 290 -20.26 2.61 -10.88
CA VAL A 290 -20.24 1.20 -10.44
C VAL A 290 -20.64 0.24 -11.55
N ASP A 291 -21.58 0.62 -12.41
CA ASP A 291 -22.00 -0.22 -13.53
C ASP A 291 -20.92 -0.29 -14.63
N ASP A 292 -20.16 0.78 -14.83
CA ASP A 292 -18.99 0.75 -15.71
C ASP A 292 -17.88 -0.15 -15.16
N LEU A 293 -17.67 -0.17 -13.83
CA LEU A 293 -16.74 -1.12 -13.18
C LEU A 293 -17.17 -2.57 -13.42
N LYS A 294 -18.48 -2.87 -13.32
CA LYS A 294 -19.01 -4.20 -13.66
C LYS A 294 -18.76 -4.54 -15.12
N LEU A 295 -19.02 -3.61 -16.04
CA LEU A 295 -18.79 -3.82 -17.47
C LEU A 295 -17.34 -4.17 -17.78
N VAL A 296 -16.36 -3.58 -17.08
CA VAL A 296 -14.95 -3.97 -17.24
C VAL A 296 -14.75 -5.47 -17.01
N LEU A 297 -15.32 -5.99 -15.91
CA LEU A 297 -15.25 -7.41 -15.55
C LEU A 297 -16.05 -8.30 -16.53
N GLU A 298 -17.21 -7.84 -16.97
CA GLU A 298 -18.11 -8.62 -17.85
C GLU A 298 -17.63 -8.77 -19.30
N GLY A 299 -16.79 -7.84 -19.81
CA GLY A 299 -16.43 -7.84 -21.24
C GLY A 299 -16.58 -6.51 -21.97
N GLY A 300 -17.19 -5.51 -21.35
CA GLY A 300 -17.69 -4.28 -21.97
C GLY A 300 -19.04 -4.48 -22.68
N TRP A 301 -19.66 -3.37 -23.11
CA TRP A 301 -20.96 -3.34 -23.81
C TRP A 301 -21.04 -4.31 -25.00
N ARG A 302 -19.93 -4.52 -25.72
CA ARG A 302 -19.84 -5.45 -26.86
C ARG A 302 -20.07 -6.91 -26.46
N SER A 303 -19.58 -7.35 -25.30
CA SER A 303 -19.85 -8.72 -24.80
C SER A 303 -21.26 -8.87 -24.24
N LYS A 304 -21.85 -7.81 -23.70
CA LYS A 304 -23.26 -7.80 -23.25
C LYS A 304 -24.23 -7.87 -24.43
N ARG A 305 -24.00 -7.14 -25.54
CA ARG A 305 -24.77 -7.29 -26.80
C ARG A 305 -24.63 -8.67 -27.43
N ALA A 306 -23.43 -9.26 -27.42
CA ALA A 306 -23.22 -10.62 -27.92
C ALA A 306 -23.97 -11.67 -27.08
N LYS A 307 -23.99 -11.52 -25.74
CA LYS A 307 -24.78 -12.37 -24.84
C LYS A 307 -26.30 -12.13 -24.96
N LEU A 308 -26.73 -10.92 -25.30
CA LEU A 308 -28.14 -10.54 -25.51
C LEU A 308 -28.63 -10.70 -26.96
N GLY A 309 -27.81 -11.23 -27.87
CA GLY A 309 -28.20 -11.47 -29.27
C GLY A 309 -28.42 -10.22 -30.12
N ILE A 310 -27.97 -9.04 -29.68
CA ILE A 310 -28.24 -7.77 -30.36
C ILE A 310 -27.20 -7.54 -31.48
N SER A 311 -27.54 -7.95 -32.70
CA SER A 311 -26.71 -7.77 -33.92
C SER A 311 -26.49 -6.28 -34.28
N LEU A 312 -25.30 -5.97 -34.81
CA LEU A 312 -25.00 -4.68 -35.44
C LEU A 312 -25.58 -4.70 -36.86
N ARG A 313 -26.84 -4.28 -37.03
CA ARG A 313 -27.28 -3.77 -38.32
C ARG A 313 -27.03 -2.26 -38.33
N GLY A 314 -26.08 -1.83 -39.16
CA GLY A 314 -26.00 -0.45 -39.62
C GLY A 314 -24.84 0.37 -39.07
N GLU A 315 -23.60 -0.02 -39.34
CA GLU A 315 -22.50 0.93 -39.56
C GLU A 315 -21.60 0.38 -40.68
N GLU A 316 -22.19 0.28 -41.88
CA GLU A 316 -21.46 0.44 -43.13
C GLU A 316 -22.21 1.51 -43.92
N LYS A 317 -21.74 2.76 -43.79
CA LYS A 317 -21.55 3.73 -44.87
C LYS A 317 -20.80 4.94 -44.35
#